data_AF-A0AAJ1S8P6-F1
#
_entry.id   AF-A0AAJ1S8P6-F1
#
_cell.length_a   1.000
_cell.length_b   1.000
_cell.length_c   1.000
_cell.angle_alpha   90.00
_cell.angle_beta   90.00
_cell.angle_gamma   90.00
#
_symmetry.space_group_name_H-M   'P 1'
#
loop_
_entity.id
_entity.type
_entity.pdbx_description
1 polymer ?
#
loop_
_entity_poly.entity_id
_entity_poly.type
_entity_poly.pdbx_seq_one_letter_code
_entity_poly.pdbx_strand_id
1 'polypeptide(L)'
;MSIDTARNDELEHLQELERSERISDTRSGLLKHVAAGVRDLQEAAASLQQLRGSSVCDVEFGEGRDGRDVATFLDDSIRYARAAYAVVHAVIDRETP
;
A
#
# COMPACT_ATOMS: atom_id res chain seq x y z
N MET A 1 -29.26 33.05 -21.47
CA MET A 1 -28.78 31.70 -21.12
C MET A 1 -29.92 30.73 -21.41
N SER A 2 -29.71 29.74 -22.27
CA SER A 2 -30.77 28.80 -22.67
C SER A 2 -30.94 27.71 -21.60
N ILE A 3 -32.14 27.14 -21.50
CA ILE A 3 -32.42 25.98 -20.62
C ILE A 3 -31.48 24.82 -20.94
N ASP A 4 -31.12 24.64 -22.22
CA ASP A 4 -30.17 23.62 -22.65
C ASP A 4 -28.74 23.84 -22.11
N THR A 5 -28.33 25.10 -21.94
CA THR A 5 -27.02 25.44 -21.38
C THR A 5 -26.98 25.13 -19.88
N ALA A 6 -27.99 25.57 -19.12
CA ALA A 6 -28.06 25.30 -17.68
C ALA A 6 -28.11 23.79 -17.36
N ARG A 7 -28.84 23.01 -18.18
CA ARG A 7 -28.89 21.56 -18.06
C ARG A 7 -27.55 20.90 -18.37
N ASN A 8 -26.81 21.42 -19.36
CA ASN A 8 -25.49 20.89 -19.69
C ASN A 8 -24.49 21.16 -18.56
N ASP A 9 -24.49 22.36 -17.99
CA ASP A 9 -23.63 22.74 -16.87
C ASP A 9 -23.91 21.86 -15.62
N GLU A 10 -25.18 21.54 -15.35
CA GLU A 10 -25.59 20.65 -14.25
C GLU A 10 -25.11 19.21 -14.47
N LEU A 11 -25.19 18.70 -15.71
CA LEU A 11 -24.66 17.36 -16.04
C LEU A 11 -23.14 17.30 -15.91
N GLU A 12 -22.43 18.33 -16.37
CA GLU A 12 -20.97 18.43 -16.22
C GLU A 12 -20.56 18.45 -14.75
N HIS A 13 -21.28 19.21 -13.91
CA HIS A 13 -21.00 19.26 -12.48
C HIS A 13 -21.23 17.89 -11.80
N LEU A 14 -22.31 17.19 -12.14
CA LEU A 14 -22.57 15.84 -11.62
C LEU A 14 -21.48 14.83 -12.03
N GLN A 15 -21.01 14.90 -13.28
CA GLN A 15 -19.92 14.08 -13.76
C GLN A 15 -18.60 14.37 -13.04
N GLU A 16 -18.34 15.64 -12.72
CA GLU A 16 -17.17 16.05 -11.94
C GLU A 16 -17.22 15.50 -10.51
N LEU A 17 -18.40 15.56 -9.86
CA LEU A 17 -18.60 14.99 -8.54
C LEU A 17 -18.41 13.47 -8.51
N GLU A 18 -19.01 12.75 -9.45
CA GLU A 18 -18.83 11.29 -9.57
C GLU A 18 -17.36 10.92 -9.81
N ARG A 19 -16.67 11.67 -10.68
CA ARG A 19 -15.25 11.48 -10.92
C ARG A 19 -14.43 11.74 -9.65
N SER A 20 -14.74 12.79 -8.91
CA SER A 20 -14.07 13.14 -7.66
C SER A 20 -14.23 12.05 -6.60
N GLU A 21 -15.44 11.51 -6.43
CA GLU A 21 -15.73 10.39 -5.54
C GLU A 21 -14.90 9.14 -5.92
N ARG A 22 -14.91 8.77 -7.20
CA ARG A 22 -14.11 7.65 -7.71
C ARG A 22 -12.61 7.82 -7.47
N ILE A 23 -12.09 9.04 -7.60
CA ILE A 23 -10.68 9.35 -7.29
C ILE A 23 -10.41 9.14 -5.80
N SER A 24 -11.29 9.66 -4.92
CA SER A 24 -11.18 9.50 -3.47
C SER A 24 -11.18 8.02 -3.05
N ASP A 25 -12.11 7.24 -3.58
CA ASP A 25 -12.22 5.80 -3.31
C ASP A 25 -10.98 5.05 -3.79
N THR A 26 -10.50 5.37 -4.98
CA THR A 26 -9.31 4.73 -5.56
C THR A 26 -8.06 5.06 -4.74
N ARG A 27 -7.90 6.30 -4.28
CA ARG A 27 -6.80 6.72 -3.39
C ARG A 27 -6.85 5.98 -2.06
N SER A 28 -8.03 5.89 -1.46
CA SER A 28 -8.25 5.13 -0.22
C SER A 28 -7.90 3.65 -0.40
N GLY A 29 -8.31 3.06 -1.52
CA GLY A 29 -7.95 1.70 -1.91
C GLY A 29 -6.44 1.51 -2.05
N LEU A 30 -5.76 2.40 -2.77
CA LEU A 30 -4.30 2.35 -2.94
C LEU A 30 -3.58 2.37 -1.58
N LEU A 31 -3.91 3.32 -0.71
CA LEU A 31 -3.31 3.42 0.62
C LEU A 31 -3.53 2.14 1.44
N LYS A 32 -4.76 1.61 1.43
CA LYS A 32 -5.12 0.36 2.10
C LYS A 32 -4.30 -0.83 1.59
N HIS A 33 -4.13 -0.97 0.28
CA HIS A 33 -3.40 -2.07 -0.31
C HIS A 33 -1.90 -2.00 0.00
N VAL A 34 -1.29 -0.82 -0.06
CA VAL A 34 0.12 -0.65 0.33
C VAL A 34 0.31 -0.95 1.82
N ALA A 35 -0.60 -0.48 2.68
CA ALA A 35 -0.56 -0.79 4.12
C ALA A 35 -0.67 -2.28 4.40
N ALA A 36 -1.53 -3.01 3.66
CA ALA A 36 -1.65 -4.45 3.76
C ALA A 36 -0.34 -5.14 3.38
N GLY A 37 0.26 -4.77 2.25
CA GLY A 37 1.55 -5.33 1.83
C GLY A 37 2.67 -5.11 2.85
N VAL A 38 2.72 -3.95 3.53
CA VAL A 38 3.67 -3.72 4.63
C VAL A 38 3.46 -4.71 5.77
N ARG A 39 2.20 -4.95 6.17
CA ARG A 39 1.88 -5.91 7.25
C ARG A 39 2.26 -7.33 6.86
N ASP A 40 1.90 -7.77 5.66
CA ASP A 40 2.17 -9.12 5.18
C ASP A 40 3.70 -9.39 5.14
N LEU A 41 4.49 -8.40 4.74
CA LEU A 41 5.95 -8.50 4.76
C LEU A 41 6.52 -8.59 6.20
N GLN A 42 5.93 -7.84 7.15
CA GLN A 42 6.31 -7.93 8.56
C GLN A 42 5.98 -9.31 9.16
N GLU A 43 4.82 -9.87 8.81
CA GLU A 43 4.42 -11.22 9.22
C GLU A 43 5.31 -12.30 8.60
N ALA A 44 5.72 -12.13 7.34
CA ALA A 44 6.70 -13.01 6.69
C ALA A 44 8.05 -12.96 7.40
N ALA A 45 8.53 -11.77 7.78
CA ALA A 45 9.77 -11.61 8.54
C ALA A 45 9.69 -12.26 9.93
N ALA A 46 8.57 -12.11 10.63
CA ALA A 46 8.32 -12.78 11.90
C ALA A 46 8.31 -14.32 11.76
N SER A 47 7.68 -14.84 10.71
CA SER A 47 7.66 -16.28 10.41
C SER A 47 9.07 -16.81 10.13
N LEU A 48 9.86 -16.08 9.34
CA LEU A 48 11.26 -16.42 9.10
C LEU A 48 12.08 -16.40 10.39
N GLN A 49 11.83 -15.46 11.30
CA GLN A 49 12.49 -15.42 12.60
C GLN A 49 12.16 -16.67 13.43
N GLN A 50 10.93 -17.19 13.36
CA GLN A 50 10.56 -18.44 14.03
C GLN A 50 11.30 -19.65 13.43
N LEU A 51 11.37 -19.74 12.10
CA LEU A 51 12.11 -20.80 11.39
C LEU A 51 13.60 -20.81 11.80
N ARG A 52 14.20 -19.62 11.90
CA ARG A 52 15.62 -19.43 12.28
C ARG A 52 15.86 -19.53 13.79
N GLY A 53 14.79 -19.47 14.59
CA GLY A 53 14.86 -19.50 16.04
C GLY A 53 15.00 -20.93 16.56
N SER A 54 15.46 -21.05 17.80
CA SER A 54 15.66 -22.34 18.48
C SER A 54 14.37 -23.15 18.73
N SER A 55 13.19 -22.56 18.51
CA SER A 55 11.90 -23.24 18.69
C SER A 55 11.54 -24.16 17.51
N VAL A 56 11.79 -23.73 16.27
CA VAL A 56 11.55 -24.54 15.06
C VAL A 56 12.88 -25.09 14.53
N CYS A 57 13.93 -24.26 14.56
CA CYS A 57 15.30 -24.63 14.22
C CYS A 57 15.39 -25.32 12.84
N ASP A 58 14.77 -24.70 11.83
CA ASP A 58 14.90 -25.14 10.45
C ASP A 58 16.33 -24.89 9.97
N VAL A 59 17.03 -25.95 9.57
CA VAL A 59 18.46 -25.88 9.21
C VAL A 59 18.70 -25.13 7.90
N GLU A 60 17.75 -25.18 6.95
CA GLU A 60 17.88 -24.53 5.64
C GLU A 60 17.82 -23.00 5.81
N PHE A 61 16.91 -22.52 6.66
CA PHE A 61 16.77 -21.10 6.96
C PHE A 61 17.69 -20.62 8.09
N GLY A 62 18.01 -21.46 9.06
CA GLY A 62 18.78 -21.11 10.26
C GLY A 62 20.28 -21.03 10.05
N GLU A 63 20.87 -22.04 9.41
CA GLU A 63 22.33 -22.18 9.24
C GLU A 63 22.79 -21.88 7.82
N GLY A 64 21.88 -21.93 6.85
CA GLY A 64 22.13 -21.63 5.44
C GLY A 64 22.44 -20.16 5.15
N ARG A 65 23.16 -19.92 4.04
CA ARG A 65 23.32 -18.57 3.47
C ARG A 65 21.96 -18.01 3.02
N ASP A 66 21.15 -18.89 2.42
CA ASP A 66 19.88 -18.54 1.80
C ASP A 66 18.90 -17.92 2.80
N GLY A 67 18.78 -18.46 4.02
CA GLY A 67 17.91 -17.86 5.04
C GLY A 67 18.35 -16.47 5.52
N ARG A 68 19.65 -16.16 5.42
CA ARG A 68 20.21 -14.84 5.72
C ARG A 68 19.94 -13.85 4.58
N ASP A 69 20.00 -14.33 3.35
CA ASP A 69 19.69 -13.55 2.15
C ASP A 69 18.19 -13.23 2.09
N VAL A 70 17.32 -14.21 2.39
CA VAL A 70 15.87 -13.99 2.50
C VAL A 70 15.55 -12.98 3.60
N ALA A 71 16.21 -13.04 4.75
CA ALA A 71 16.02 -12.06 5.82
C ALA A 71 16.38 -10.63 5.36
N THR A 72 17.51 -10.49 4.70
CA THR A 72 17.96 -9.19 4.14
C THR A 72 16.97 -8.68 3.10
N PHE A 73 16.49 -9.56 2.22
CA PHE A 73 15.51 -9.20 1.20
C PHE A 73 14.16 -8.76 1.80
N LEU A 74 13.69 -9.41 2.86
CA LEU A 74 12.48 -9.02 3.57
C LEU A 74 12.64 -7.67 4.25
N ASP A 75 13.75 -7.43 4.95
CA ASP A 75 14.02 -6.14 5.59
C ASP A 75 14.04 -4.98 4.58
N ASP A 76 14.71 -5.16 3.44
CA ASP A 76 14.71 -4.18 2.36
C ASP A 76 13.33 -3.99 1.74
N SER A 77 12.59 -5.07 1.52
CA SER A 77 11.22 -5.01 1.00
C SER A 77 10.29 -4.24 1.93
N ILE A 78 10.38 -4.46 3.24
CA ILE A 78 9.63 -3.70 4.26
C ILE A 78 10.00 -2.22 4.19
N ARG A 79 11.30 -1.90 4.09
CA ARG A 79 11.78 -0.52 3.97
C ARG A 79 11.21 0.17 2.73
N TYR A 80 11.24 -0.47 1.58
CA TYR A 80 10.69 0.09 0.34
C TYR A 80 9.17 0.21 0.38
N ALA A 81 8.46 -0.78 0.93
CA ALA A 81 7.01 -0.73 1.09
C ALA A 81 6.58 0.41 2.03
N ARG A 82 7.29 0.63 3.15
CA ARG A 82 7.05 1.77 4.05
C ARG A 82 7.32 3.11 3.38
N ALA A 83 8.35 3.20 2.53
CA ALA A 83 8.61 4.40 1.76
C ALA A 83 7.48 4.69 0.76
N ALA A 84 7.01 3.67 0.04
CA ALA A 84 5.86 3.80 -0.87
C ALA A 84 4.60 4.24 -0.12
N TYR A 85 4.32 3.64 1.05
CA TYR A 85 3.21 4.05 1.91
C TYR A 85 3.29 5.53 2.28
N ALA A 86 4.45 5.99 2.74
CA ALA A 86 4.64 7.38 3.15
C ALA A 86 4.46 8.36 1.97
N VAL A 87 4.94 8.01 0.78
CA VAL A 87 4.74 8.82 -0.44
C VAL A 87 3.26 8.88 -0.82
N VAL A 88 2.55 7.74 -0.84
CA VAL A 88 1.11 7.70 -1.14
C VAL A 88 0.32 8.53 -0.13
N HIS A 89 0.59 8.35 1.16
CA HIS A 89 -0.07 9.12 2.23
C HIS A 89 0.15 10.62 2.05
N ALA A 90 1.39 11.05 1.78
CA ALA A 90 1.70 12.46 1.58
C ALA A 90 1.06 13.05 0.32
N VAL A 91 0.90 12.29 -0.76
CA VAL A 91 0.19 12.74 -1.97
C VAL A 91 -1.30 12.94 -1.65
N ILE A 92 -1.93 11.97 -0.98
CA ILE A 92 -3.35 12.04 -0.61
C ILE A 92 -3.61 13.22 0.34
N ASP A 93 -2.80 13.38 1.38
CA ASP A 93 -2.95 14.47 2.36
C ASP A 93 -2.82 15.85 1.70
N ARG A 94 -1.90 16.02 0.74
CA ARG A 94 -1.73 17.30 0.01
C ARG A 94 -2.92 17.66 -0.88
N GLU A 95 -3.67 16.65 -1.31
CA GLU A 95 -4.85 16.83 -2.16
C GLU A 95 -6.14 17.01 -1.33
N THR A 96 -6.05 16.90 -0.01
CA THR A 96 -7.14 17.19 0.93
C THR A 96 -6.93 18.62 1.45
N PRO A 97 -7.76 19.62 1.07
CA PRO A 97 -7.62 21.00 1.55
C PRO A 97 -7.75 21.15 3.07
#